data_AF-Q83U37-F1
#
_entry.id   AF-Q83U37-F1
#
_cell.length_a   1.000
_cell.length_b   1.000
_cell.length_c   1.000
_cell.angle_alpha   90.00
_cell.angle_beta   90.00
_cell.angle_gamma   90.00
#
_symmetry.space_group_name_H-M   'P 1'
#
loop_
_entity.id
_entity.type
_entity.pdbx_description
1 polymer ?
#
loop_
_entity_poly.entity_id
_entity_poly.type
_entity_poly.pdbx_seq_one_letter_code
_entity_poly.pdbx_strand_id
1 'polypeptide(L)' 'TFAPRNHLLTNTNTWTPDSQWLVFDVRPSGASFTGETIERVNIHTGEVEVIYRASQGAHVG' A
#
# COMPACT_ATOMS: atom_id res chain seq x y z
N THR A 1 7.10 -3.45 5.96
CA THR A 1 7.55 -2.27 6.73
C THR A 1 7.30 -2.54 8.20
N PHE A 2 7.88 -1.75 9.11
CA PHE A 2 7.61 -1.87 10.56
C PHE A 2 6.83 -0.65 11.10
N ALA A 3 6.20 0.11 10.21
CA ALA A 3 5.42 1.28 10.61
C ALA A 3 4.18 0.85 11.40
N PRO A 4 3.82 1.53 12.51
CA PRO A 4 2.66 1.19 13.34
C PRO A 4 1.35 1.67 12.69
N ARG A 5 1.04 1.11 11.52
CA ARG A 5 -0.16 1.36 10.71
C ARG A 5 -0.61 0.05 10.07
N ASN A 6 -1.84 0.02 9.58
CA ASN A 6 -2.33 -1.15 8.86
C ASN A 6 -1.85 -1.11 7.42
N HIS A 7 -1.56 -2.29 6.87
CA HIS A 7 -1.15 -2.50 5.49
C HIS A 7 -2.08 -3.56 4.91
N LEU A 8 -2.95 -3.18 3.97
CA LEU A 8 -3.90 -4.10 3.39
C LEU A 8 -3.53 -4.46 1.96
N LEU A 9 -3.62 -5.76 1.69
CA LEU A 9 -3.51 -6.35 0.37
C LEU A 9 -4.93 -6.62 -0.13
N THR A 10 -5.21 -6.24 -1.37
CA THR A 10 -6.37 -6.78 -2.07
C THR A 10 -6.13 -8.26 -2.42
N ASN A 11 -7.17 -8.99 -2.78
CA ASN A 11 -7.13 -10.42 -3.03
C ASN A 11 -6.44 -10.82 -4.35
N THR A 12 -6.15 -9.86 -5.23
CA THR A 12 -5.52 -10.12 -6.54
C THR A 12 -4.71 -8.92 -7.04
N ASN A 13 -3.83 -9.11 -8.01
CA ASN A 13 -3.04 -8.04 -8.65
C ASN A 13 -2.17 -7.21 -7.68
N THR A 14 -1.64 -7.84 -6.62
CA THR A 14 -0.80 -7.18 -5.63
C THR A 14 0.70 -7.22 -5.95
N TRP A 15 1.11 -7.97 -6.96
CA TRP A 15 2.53 -8.12 -7.33
C TRP A 15 2.85 -7.39 -8.63
N THR A 16 4.05 -6.82 -8.73
CA THR A 16 4.60 -6.43 -10.03
C THR A 16 4.90 -7.67 -10.89
N PRO A 17 4.88 -7.54 -12.23
CA PRO A 17 5.09 -8.70 -13.13
C PRO A 17 6.44 -9.41 -12.93
N ASP A 18 7.47 -8.68 -12.49
CA ASP A 18 8.80 -9.21 -12.18
C ASP A 18 8.91 -9.85 -10.77
N SER A 19 7.81 -9.86 -10.01
CA SER A 19 7.72 -10.39 -8.64
C SER A 19 8.67 -9.72 -7.63
N GLN A 20 9.18 -8.53 -7.95
CA GLN A 20 10.10 -7.81 -7.07
C GLN A 20 9.38 -6.96 -6.03
N TRP A 21 8.13 -6.54 -6.30
CA TRP A 21 7.39 -5.60 -5.47
C TRP A 21 6.00 -6.09 -5.12
N LEU A 22 5.60 -5.84 -3.88
CA LEU A 22 4.26 -6.10 -3.35
C LEU A 22 3.55 -4.77 -3.04
N VAL A 23 2.38 -4.56 -3.62
CA VAL A 23 1.54 -3.35 -3.51
C VAL A 23 0.50 -3.53 -2.41
N PHE A 24 0.35 -2.50 -1.57
CA PHE A 24 -0.63 -2.43 -0.49
C PHE A 24 -1.15 -1.01 -0.33
N ASP A 25 -2.35 -0.86 0.22
CA ASP A 25 -2.81 0.43 0.73
C ASP A 25 -2.52 0.53 2.24
N VAL A 26 -2.45 1.77 2.75
CA VAL A 26 -2.18 2.03 4.18
C VAL A 26 -3.38 2.67 4.86
N ARG A 27 -3.74 2.14 6.04
CA ARG A 27 -4.93 2.60 6.78
C ARG A 27 -4.67 2.84 8.26
N PRO A 28 -5.35 3.84 8.87
CA PRO A 28 -5.34 4.02 10.31
C PRO A 28 -5.90 2.79 11.07
N SER A 29 -6.91 2.13 10.50
CA SER A 29 -7.50 0.89 11.03
C SER A 29 -7.88 -0.06 9.88
N GLY A 30 -7.95 -1.37 10.15
CA GLY A 30 -8.18 -2.40 9.14
C GLY A 30 -9.51 -2.29 8.37
N ALA A 31 -10.53 -1.68 8.98
CA ALA A 31 -11.86 -1.50 8.39
C ALA A 31 -12.11 -0.07 7.89
N SER A 32 -11.13 0.83 7.98
CA SER A 32 -11.27 2.19 7.45
C SER A 32 -11.11 2.21 5.92
N PHE A 33 -11.68 3.21 5.25
CA PHE A 33 -11.42 3.53 3.84
C PHE A 33 -10.94 4.98 3.69
N THR A 34 -10.17 5.44 4.68
CA THR A 34 -9.62 6.80 4.76
C THR A 34 -8.12 6.84 4.44
N GLY A 35 -7.59 5.80 3.79
CA GLY A 35 -6.18 5.77 3.38
C GLY A 35 -5.89 6.84 2.34
N GLU A 36 -4.67 7.39 2.35
CA GLU A 36 -4.26 8.41 1.36
C GLU A 36 -3.28 7.86 0.33
N THR A 37 -2.58 6.77 0.62
CA THR A 37 -1.51 6.26 -0.24
C THR A 37 -1.69 4.80 -0.59
N ILE A 38 -1.35 4.49 -1.84
CA ILE A 38 -1.00 3.14 -2.27
C ILE A 38 0.52 3.12 -2.34
N GLU A 39 1.09 2.10 -1.71
CA GLU A 39 2.53 1.92 -1.58
C GLU A 39 2.93 0.56 -2.12
N ARG A 40 4.22 0.41 -2.43
CA ARG A 40 4.83 -0.89 -2.74
C ARG A 40 6.08 -1.09 -1.92
N VAL A 41 6.38 -2.34 -1.60
CA VAL A 41 7.63 -2.74 -0.93
C VAL A 41 8.42 -3.69 -1.82
N ASN A 42 9.71 -3.45 -1.98
CA ASN A 42 10.61 -4.40 -2.63
C ASN A 42 10.90 -5.56 -1.65
N ILE A 43 10.70 -6.79 -2.10
CA ILE A 43 10.81 -7.96 -1.20
C ILE A 43 12.23 -8.32 -0.81
N HIS A 44 13.23 -7.87 -1.57
CA HIS A 44 14.64 -8.17 -1.32
C HIS A 44 15.30 -7.09 -0.47
N THR A 45 14.98 -5.81 -0.71
CA THR A 45 15.64 -4.67 -0.05
C THR A 45 14.82 -4.09 1.10
N GLY A 46 13.50 -4.31 1.10
CA GLY A 46 12.58 -3.65 2.02
C GLY A 46 12.32 -2.17 1.69
N GLU A 47 12.82 -1.67 0.55
CA GLU A 47 12.54 -0.33 0.05
C GLU A 47 11.03 -0.13 -0.12
N VAL A 48 10.53 1.05 0.26
CA VAL A 48 9.11 1.40 0.19
C VAL A 48 8.92 2.63 -0.67
N GLU A 49 7.99 2.54 -1.61
CA GLU A 49 7.65 3.65 -2.49
C GLU A 49 6.15 3.95 -2.45
N VAL A 50 5.80 5.24 -2.46
CA VAL A 50 4.43 5.69 -2.70
C VAL A 50 4.20 5.76 -4.21
N ILE A 51 3.32 4.91 -4.73
CA ILE A 51 3.00 4.88 -6.18
C ILE A 51 1.76 5.68 -6.53
N TYR A 52 0.92 5.98 -5.53
CA TYR A 52 -0.23 6.86 -5.68
C TYR A 52 -0.52 7.56 -4.36
N ARG A 53 -0.91 8.83 -4.45
CA ARG A 53 -1.45 9.62 -3.34
C ARG A 53 -2.79 10.23 -3.76
N ALA A 54 -3.83 9.97 -2.98
CA ALA A 54 -5.13 10.57 -3.15
C ALA A 54 -5.05 12.09 -2.94
N SER A 55 -5.92 12.83 -3.62
CA SER A 55 -5.97 14.29 -3.55
C SER A 55 -7.42 14.77 -3.49
N GLN A 56 -7.62 16.04 -3.12
CA GLN A 56 -8.94 16.68 -3.09
C GLN A 56 -9.97 15.96 -2.20
N GLY A 57 -9.52 15.42 -1.06
CA GLY A 57 -10.38 14.71 -0.10
C GLY A 57 -10.79 13.30 -0.53
N ALA A 58 -10.23 12.78 -1.62
CA ALA A 58 -10.39 11.37 -1.98
C ALA A 58 -9.59 10.46 -1.04
N HIS A 59 -9.97 9.20 -1.01
CA HIS A 59 -9.29 8.15 -0.24
C HIS A 59 -9.11 6.88 -1.07
N VAL A 60 -8.18 6.03 -0.62
CA VAL A 60 -7.92 4.71 -1.18
C VAL A 60 -8.27 3.63 -0.16
N GLY A 61 -8.69 2.47 -0.67
CA GLY A 61 -8.96 1.25 0.06
C GLY A 61 -9.78 0.26 -0.76
#